data_AF-A0A9X0X6G6-F1
#
_entry.id   AF-A0A9X0X6G6-F1
#
_cell.length_a   1.000
_cell.length_b   1.000
_cell.length_c   1.000
_cell.angle_alpha   90.00
_cell.angle_beta   90.00
_cell.angle_gamma   90.00
#
_symmetry.space_group_name_H-M   'P 1'
#
loop_
_entity.id
_entity.type
_entity.pdbx_description
1 polymer ?
#
loop_
_entity_poly.entity_id
_entity_poly.type
_entity_poly.pdbx_seq_one_letter_code
_entity_poly.pdbx_strand_id
1 'polypeptide(L)'
;MKLLGVIEVSVRALGMKKGTVLNIRIREFFFRNKSKIVRAAVVLIALVILLIVVVNKMRNYPANVTNVDTSGRYILENVPVGRIWTLGGMAYLRVIDRENPEKTYRTPLYSTQSLDMRLYEDDKSVGVYWLYFNKKEQTFDIAMPQWEWHWLNLFISNTPYTHLEN
;
A
#
# COMPACT_ATOMS: atom_id res chain seq x y z
N MET A 1 40.67 10.10 14.44
CA MET A 1 39.99 10.35 15.73
C MET A 1 40.41 11.65 16.46
N LYS A 2 41.36 12.45 15.93
CA LYS A 2 41.91 13.64 16.63
C LYS A 2 41.13 14.96 16.47
N LEU A 3 40.35 15.17 15.40
CA LEU A 3 39.62 16.45 15.21
C LEU A 3 38.48 16.67 16.23
N LEU A 4 37.81 15.59 16.66
CA LEU A 4 36.60 15.66 17.50
C LEU A 4 36.89 16.21 18.92
N GLY A 5 38.07 15.93 19.48
CA GLY A 5 38.46 16.42 20.80
C GLY A 5 38.82 17.90 20.82
N VAL A 6 39.34 18.45 19.71
CA VAL A 6 39.76 19.86 19.62
C VAL A 6 38.55 20.81 19.56
N ILE A 7 37.49 20.38 18.89
CA ILE A 7 36.25 21.17 18.73
C ILE A 7 35.48 21.24 20.05
N GLU A 8 35.43 20.15 20.81
CA GLU A 8 34.69 20.09 22.08
C GLU A 8 35.32 20.99 23.17
N VAL A 9 36.65 21.11 23.18
CA VAL A 9 37.39 22.01 24.08
C VAL A 9 37.18 23.49 23.71
N SER A 10 37.24 23.83 22.42
CA SER A 10 37.03 25.22 21.96
C SER A 10 35.59 25.71 22.17
N VAL A 11 34.60 24.84 21.98
CA VAL A 11 33.18 25.17 22.12
C VAL A 11 32.77 25.46 23.59
N ARG A 12 33.36 24.73 24.55
CA ARG A 12 33.20 25.03 25.99
C ARG A 12 33.86 26.35 26.37
N ALA A 13 35.04 26.66 25.82
CA ALA A 13 35.75 27.91 26.08
C ALA A 13 35.00 29.15 25.54
N LEU A 14 34.12 28.98 24.54
CA LEU A 14 33.37 30.06 23.88
C LEU A 14 31.94 30.30 24.45
N GLY A 15 31.53 29.62 25.53
CA GLY A 15 30.23 29.84 26.17
C GLY A 15 29.02 29.52 25.27
N MET A 16 29.19 28.65 24.27
CA MET A 16 28.17 28.40 23.25
C MET A 16 26.96 27.61 23.77
N LYS A 17 25.75 28.06 23.41
CA LYS A 17 24.50 27.34 23.72
C LYS A 17 24.49 25.94 23.09
N LYS A 18 23.93 24.97 23.82
CA LYS A 18 23.84 23.53 23.45
C LYS A 18 23.32 23.28 22.02
N GLY A 19 22.39 24.10 21.54
CA GLY A 19 21.84 24.02 20.18
C GLY A 19 22.83 24.39 19.06
N THR A 20 23.76 25.31 19.32
CA THR A 20 24.80 25.70 18.36
C THR A 20 25.85 24.60 18.20
N VAL A 21 26.17 23.91 19.31
CA VAL A 21 27.08 22.75 19.32
C VAL A 21 26.49 21.57 18.54
N LEU A 22 25.20 21.32 18.71
CA LEU A 22 24.48 20.27 17.99
C LEU A 22 24.47 20.56 16.47
N ASN A 23 24.21 21.80 16.07
CA ASN A 23 24.20 22.20 14.66
C ASN A 23 25.57 22.04 13.98
N ILE A 24 26.67 22.37 14.69
CA ILE A 24 28.04 22.18 14.19
C ILE A 24 28.36 20.70 14.04
N ARG A 25 28.01 19.86 15.04
CA ARG A 25 28.19 18.41 14.97
C ARG A 25 27.42 17.77 13.80
N ILE A 26 26.18 18.21 13.54
CA ILE A 26 25.39 17.74 12.40
C ILE A 26 26.06 18.15 11.09
N ARG A 27 26.48 19.42 10.95
CA ARG A 27 27.17 19.89 9.73
C ARG A 27 28.46 19.14 9.44
N GLU A 28 29.30 18.88 10.44
CA GLU A 28 30.55 18.14 10.27
C GLU A 28 30.31 16.67 9.91
N PHE A 29 29.29 16.04 10.51
CA PHE A 29 28.88 14.69 10.15
C PHE A 29 28.44 14.61 8.68
N PHE A 30 27.60 15.55 8.24
CA PHE A 30 27.15 15.64 6.85
C PHE A 30 28.30 15.91 5.87
N PHE A 31 29.24 16.79 6.23
CA PHE A 31 30.39 17.11 5.38
C PHE A 31 31.32 15.91 5.20
N ARG A 32 31.62 15.19 6.30
CA ARG A 32 32.50 14.02 6.30
C ARG A 32 31.91 12.82 5.56
N ASN A 33 30.58 12.67 5.58
CA ASN A 33 29.88 11.52 4.99
C ASN A 33 29.09 11.87 3.72
N LYS A 34 29.29 13.07 3.13
CA LYS A 34 28.50 13.59 2.00
C LYS A 34 28.32 12.57 0.86
N SER A 35 29.38 11.87 0.46
CA SER A 35 29.32 10.85 -0.60
C SER A 35 28.50 9.62 -0.22
N LYS A 36 28.55 9.19 1.05
CA LYS A 36 27.73 8.07 1.57
C LYS A 36 26.25 8.45 1.67
N ILE A 37 25.97 9.68 2.08
CA ILE A 37 24.60 10.22 2.19
C ILE A 37 23.98 10.35 0.81
N VAL A 38 24.72 10.87 -0.19
CA VAL A 38 24.24 10.94 -1.57
C VAL A 38 23.97 9.55 -2.13
N ARG A 39 24.87 8.58 -1.92
CA ARG A 39 24.65 7.19 -2.35
C ARG A 39 23.40 6.57 -1.69
N ALA A 40 23.24 6.77 -0.38
CA ALA A 40 22.06 6.29 0.33
C ALA A 40 20.77 6.93 -0.19
N ALA A 41 20.77 8.24 -0.47
CA ALA A 41 19.64 8.95 -1.05
C ALA A 41 19.30 8.42 -2.45
N VAL A 42 20.29 8.18 -3.31
CA VAL A 42 20.08 7.60 -4.65
C VAL A 42 19.48 6.19 -4.56
N VAL A 43 19.98 5.35 -3.65
CA VAL A 43 19.41 4.01 -3.42
C VAL A 43 17.97 4.11 -2.93
N LEU A 44 17.68 5.02 -1.99
CA LEU A 44 16.32 5.23 -1.50
C LEU A 44 15.36 5.67 -2.62
N ILE A 45 15.78 6.61 -3.46
CA ILE A 45 15.00 7.06 -4.61
C ILE A 45 14.75 5.88 -5.57
N ALA A 46 15.77 5.08 -5.86
CA ALA A 46 15.62 3.90 -6.72
C ALA A 46 14.62 2.89 -6.13
N LEU A 47 14.65 2.66 -4.81
CA LEU A 47 13.68 1.79 -4.12
C LEU A 47 12.25 2.34 -4.19
N VAL A 48 12.07 3.66 -4.04
CA VAL A 48 10.75 4.30 -4.16
C VAL A 48 10.22 4.18 -5.60
N ILE A 49 11.06 4.45 -6.60
CA ILE A 49 10.68 4.27 -8.02
C ILE A 49 10.30 2.82 -8.29
N LEU A 50 11.10 1.86 -7.81
CA LEU A 50 10.80 0.44 -7.95
C LEU A 50 9.46 0.08 -7.31
N LEU A 51 9.18 0.59 -6.10
CA LEU A 51 7.91 0.38 -5.41
C LEU A 51 6.73 0.92 -6.22
N ILE A 52 6.85 2.14 -6.76
CA ILE A 52 5.81 2.76 -7.60
C ILE A 52 5.54 1.91 -8.85
N VAL A 53 6.59 1.45 -9.54
CA VAL A 53 6.46 0.61 -10.73
C VAL A 53 5.76 -0.71 -10.39
N VAL A 54 6.15 -1.34 -9.27
CA VAL A 54 5.56 -2.59 -8.79
C VAL A 54 4.07 -2.42 -8.46
N VAL A 55 3.72 -1.40 -7.68
CA VAL A 55 2.32 -1.09 -7.32
C VAL A 55 1.47 -0.80 -8.56
N ASN A 56 1.99 -0.01 -9.51
CA ASN A 56 1.28 0.27 -10.76
C ASN A 56 1.03 -0.99 -11.57
N LYS A 57 2.00 -1.91 -11.61
CA LYS A 57 1.84 -3.20 -12.29
C LYS A 57 0.79 -4.09 -11.61
N MET A 58 0.71 -4.07 -10.28
CA MET A 58 -0.31 -4.81 -9.52
C MET A 58 -1.72 -4.26 -9.74
N ARG A 59 -1.88 -2.94 -9.77
CA ARG A 59 -3.18 -2.28 -9.97
C ARG A 59 -3.75 -2.50 -11.37
N ASN A 60 -2.87 -2.55 -12.36
CA ASN A 60 -3.24 -2.70 -13.77
C ASN A 60 -3.09 -4.14 -14.27
N TYR A 61 -2.89 -5.10 -13.37
CA TYR A 61 -2.77 -6.49 -13.73
C TYR A 61 -4.12 -7.00 -14.31
N PRO A 62 -4.11 -7.84 -15.36
CA PRO A 62 -5.34 -8.40 -15.90
C PRO A 62 -6.06 -9.25 -14.85
N ALA A 63 -7.39 -9.19 -14.87
CA ALA A 63 -8.21 -10.05 -14.04
C ALA A 63 -8.02 -11.51 -14.46
N ASN A 64 -8.02 -12.42 -13.48
CA ASN A 64 -7.97 -13.86 -13.73
C ASN A 64 -9.37 -14.43 -13.97
N VAL A 65 -10.37 -13.85 -13.30
CA VAL A 65 -11.78 -14.21 -13.43
C VAL A 65 -12.58 -12.92 -13.47
N THR A 66 -13.47 -12.81 -14.45
CA THR A 66 -14.38 -11.69 -14.63
C THR A 66 -15.79 -12.25 -14.65
N ASN A 67 -16.62 -11.79 -13.72
CA ASN A 67 -18.02 -12.11 -13.65
C ASN A 67 -18.84 -10.82 -13.80
N VAL A 68 -19.93 -10.91 -14.54
CA VAL A 68 -20.93 -9.84 -14.61
C VAL A 68 -22.03 -10.20 -13.62
N ASP A 69 -22.45 -9.24 -12.81
CA ASP A 69 -23.55 -9.39 -11.88
C ASP A 69 -24.88 -9.74 -12.58
N THR A 70 -25.90 -10.09 -11.78
CA THR A 70 -27.18 -10.56 -12.33
C THR A 70 -27.94 -9.41 -12.99
N SER A 71 -27.83 -8.19 -12.44
CA SER A 71 -28.41 -6.98 -13.04
C SER A 71 -27.66 -6.49 -14.29
N GLY A 72 -26.44 -6.96 -14.52
CA GLY A 72 -25.59 -6.54 -15.64
C GLY A 72 -24.87 -5.21 -15.43
N ARG A 73 -25.07 -4.54 -14.29
CA ARG A 73 -24.54 -3.21 -13.96
C ARG A 73 -23.10 -3.27 -13.45
N TYR A 74 -22.74 -4.25 -12.64
CA TYR A 74 -21.43 -4.34 -12.01
C TYR A 74 -20.61 -5.49 -12.59
N ILE A 75 -19.34 -5.20 -12.87
CA ILE A 75 -18.36 -6.22 -13.24
C ILE A 75 -17.49 -6.49 -12.02
N LEU A 76 -17.42 -7.76 -11.62
CA LEU A 76 -16.63 -8.24 -10.49
C LEU A 76 -15.44 -9.02 -11.02
N GLU A 77 -14.25 -8.52 -10.73
CA GLU A 77 -13.00 -9.06 -11.23
C GLU A 77 -12.08 -9.46 -10.09
N ASN A 78 -11.59 -10.70 -10.14
CA ASN A 78 -10.53 -11.13 -9.25
C ASN A 78 -9.18 -10.83 -9.88
N VAL A 79 -8.41 -9.91 -9.27
CA VAL A 79 -7.12 -9.47 -9.80
C VAL A 79 -5.98 -9.99 -8.91
N PRO A 80 -5.21 -11.00 -9.36
CA PRO A 80 -4.08 -11.52 -8.59
C PRO A 80 -2.90 -10.56 -8.59
N VAL A 81 -2.25 -10.39 -7.43
CA VAL A 81 -1.03 -9.58 -7.28
C VAL A 81 0.26 -10.42 -7.32
N GLY A 82 0.13 -11.75 -7.25
CA GLY A 82 1.20 -12.66 -6.84
C GLY A 82 2.28 -13.06 -7.84
N ARG A 83 2.38 -12.45 -9.03
CA ARG A 83 3.53 -12.73 -9.92
C ARG A 83 4.78 -11.89 -9.61
N ILE A 84 4.74 -11.10 -8.54
CA ILE A 84 5.81 -10.17 -8.18
C ILE A 84 6.22 -10.46 -6.72
N TRP A 85 7.50 -10.82 -6.49
CA TRP A 85 8.13 -10.86 -5.17
C TRP A 85 7.36 -11.64 -4.08
N THR A 86 7.14 -12.94 -4.28
CA THR A 86 6.57 -13.86 -3.27
C THR A 86 5.17 -13.53 -2.74
N LEU A 87 4.46 -12.55 -3.29
CA LEU A 87 3.05 -12.25 -2.99
C LEU A 87 2.07 -13.26 -3.64
N GLY A 88 2.61 -14.44 -4.01
CA GLY A 88 1.88 -15.54 -4.61
C GLY A 88 0.68 -15.92 -3.75
N GLY A 89 -0.49 -16.08 -4.37
CA GLY A 89 -1.70 -16.46 -3.65
C GLY A 89 -2.45 -15.30 -3.00
N MET A 90 -2.13 -14.05 -3.30
CA MET A 90 -2.99 -12.91 -2.95
C MET A 90 -3.66 -12.29 -4.17
N ALA A 91 -4.86 -11.77 -3.97
CA ALA A 91 -5.63 -11.02 -4.93
C ALA A 91 -6.45 -9.92 -4.25
N TYR A 92 -7.05 -9.05 -5.04
CA TYR A 92 -8.11 -8.16 -4.62
C TYR A 92 -9.29 -8.27 -5.58
N LEU A 93 -10.47 -7.93 -5.08
CA LEU A 93 -11.69 -7.86 -5.88
C LEU A 93 -11.80 -6.43 -6.40
N ARG A 94 -11.96 -6.32 -7.70
CA ARG A 94 -12.19 -5.07 -8.41
C ARG A 94 -13.64 -5.04 -8.88
N VAL A 95 -14.40 -4.07 -8.39
CA VAL A 95 -15.79 -3.84 -8.80
C VAL A 95 -15.81 -2.62 -9.71
N ILE A 96 -16.32 -2.80 -10.92
CA ILE A 96 -16.45 -1.75 -11.94
C ILE A 96 -17.94 -1.49 -12.14
N ASP A 97 -18.39 -0.26 -11.92
CA ASP A 97 -19.74 0.16 -12.29
C ASP A 97 -19.79 0.46 -13.79
N ARG A 98 -20.60 -0.27 -14.57
CA ARG A 98 -20.68 -0.07 -16.02
C ARG A 98 -21.36 1.24 -16.40
N GLU A 99 -22.19 1.78 -15.53
CA GLU A 99 -22.79 3.12 -15.74
C GLU A 99 -21.74 4.23 -15.53
N ASN A 100 -20.74 3.98 -14.70
CA ASN A 100 -19.69 4.93 -14.33
C ASN A 100 -18.32 4.21 -14.30
N PRO A 101 -17.78 3.79 -15.45
CA PRO A 101 -16.59 2.92 -15.51
C PRO A 101 -15.33 3.58 -14.95
N GLU A 102 -15.30 4.91 -14.84
CA GLU A 102 -14.24 5.66 -14.16
C GLU A 102 -14.19 5.39 -12.64
N LYS A 103 -15.30 4.89 -12.06
CA LYS A 103 -15.41 4.53 -10.65
C LYS A 103 -15.16 3.04 -10.46
N THR A 104 -13.88 2.73 -10.27
CA THR A 104 -13.42 1.38 -9.94
C THR A 104 -13.15 1.27 -8.44
N TYR A 105 -13.81 0.32 -7.78
CA TYR A 105 -13.67 0.03 -6.35
C TYR A 105 -12.80 -1.20 -6.14
N ARG A 106 -11.91 -1.16 -5.14
CA ARG A 106 -10.94 -2.23 -4.85
C ARG A 106 -10.93 -2.57 -3.38
N THR A 107 -11.15 -3.85 -3.09
CA THR A 107 -11.02 -4.40 -1.74
C THR A 107 -9.57 -4.32 -1.27
N PRO A 108 -9.33 -4.45 0.05
CA PRO A 108 -8.03 -4.92 0.53
C PRO A 108 -7.71 -6.30 -0.06
N LEU A 109 -6.43 -6.65 0.01
CA LEU A 109 -5.92 -7.93 -0.41
C LEU A 109 -6.52 -9.06 0.45
N TYR A 110 -6.69 -10.20 -0.20
CA TYR A 110 -7.09 -11.46 0.40
C TYR A 110 -6.35 -12.64 -0.21
N SER A 111 -6.36 -13.77 0.49
CA SER A 111 -5.82 -15.04 -0.01
C SER A 111 -6.71 -15.62 -1.11
N THR A 112 -6.12 -15.98 -2.26
CA THR A 112 -6.84 -16.61 -3.37
C THR A 112 -7.37 -18.00 -3.04
N GLN A 113 -6.86 -18.64 -1.98
CA GLN A 113 -7.31 -19.98 -1.55
C GLN A 113 -8.71 -19.97 -0.94
N SER A 114 -9.12 -18.82 -0.38
CA SER A 114 -10.40 -18.64 0.30
C SER A 114 -11.46 -18.00 -0.60
N LEU A 115 -11.10 -17.68 -1.85
CA LEU A 115 -11.99 -17.00 -2.78
C LEU A 115 -12.92 -18.00 -3.46
N ASP A 116 -14.21 -17.73 -3.37
CA ASP A 116 -15.23 -18.36 -4.19
C ASP A 116 -15.96 -17.26 -4.97
N MET A 117 -15.81 -17.29 -6.30
CA MET A 117 -16.33 -16.28 -7.22
C MET A 117 -17.83 -16.46 -7.52
N ARG A 118 -18.54 -17.31 -6.77
CA ARG A 118 -20.00 -17.38 -6.81
C ARG A 118 -20.59 -16.01 -6.50
N LEU A 119 -21.31 -15.48 -7.48
CA LEU A 119 -21.92 -14.17 -7.41
C LEU A 119 -23.02 -14.13 -6.37
N TYR A 120 -23.11 -12.99 -5.69
CA TYR A 120 -24.20 -12.61 -4.84
C TYR A 120 -24.65 -11.21 -5.23
N GLU A 121 -25.95 -11.01 -5.38
CA GLU A 121 -26.52 -9.70 -5.62
C GLU A 121 -27.89 -9.59 -4.93
N ASP A 122 -28.08 -8.50 -4.21
CA ASP A 122 -29.38 -8.08 -3.67
C ASP A 122 -29.60 -6.58 -3.92
N ASP A 123 -30.69 -6.03 -3.38
CA ASP A 123 -31.03 -4.61 -3.55
C ASP A 123 -29.97 -3.66 -2.97
N LYS A 124 -29.20 -4.11 -1.98
CA LYS A 124 -28.27 -3.26 -1.21
C LYS A 124 -26.82 -3.45 -1.64
N SER A 125 -26.48 -4.62 -2.14
CA SER A 125 -25.11 -5.07 -2.29
C SER A 125 -24.91 -5.98 -3.49
N VAL A 126 -23.68 -6.04 -3.95
CA VAL A 126 -23.23 -6.97 -4.99
C VAL A 126 -21.86 -7.49 -4.59
N GLY A 127 -21.56 -8.73 -4.89
CA GLY A 127 -20.34 -9.33 -4.36
C GLY A 127 -20.09 -10.74 -4.83
N VAL A 128 -19.10 -11.33 -4.17
CA VAL A 128 -18.81 -12.76 -4.23
C VAL A 128 -18.80 -13.30 -2.81
N TYR A 129 -18.68 -14.62 -2.65
CA TYR A 129 -18.69 -15.22 -1.33
C TYR A 129 -17.66 -14.55 -0.40
N TRP A 130 -18.12 -14.13 0.79
CA TRP A 130 -17.39 -13.38 1.82
C TRP A 130 -16.99 -11.92 1.51
N LEU A 131 -17.27 -11.40 0.31
CA LEU A 131 -16.92 -10.02 -0.08
C LEU A 131 -18.14 -9.32 -0.66
N TYR A 132 -18.70 -8.38 0.09
CA TYR A 132 -19.92 -7.66 -0.29
C TYR A 132 -19.61 -6.19 -0.52
N PHE A 133 -20.00 -5.66 -1.68
CA PHE A 133 -19.91 -4.23 -2.00
C PHE A 133 -21.28 -3.59 -1.78
N ASN A 134 -21.37 -2.66 -0.83
CA ASN A 134 -22.58 -1.87 -0.60
C ASN A 134 -22.76 -0.83 -1.71
N LYS A 135 -23.83 -0.95 -2.50
CA LYS A 135 -24.10 -0.11 -3.67
C LYS A 135 -24.29 1.37 -3.30
N LYS A 136 -24.86 1.64 -2.12
CA LYS A 136 -25.21 2.99 -1.65
C LYS A 136 -24.03 3.68 -0.96
N GLU A 137 -23.40 2.98 -0.02
CA GLU A 137 -22.31 3.53 0.80
C GLU A 137 -20.97 3.43 0.09
N GLN A 138 -20.87 2.63 -0.97
CA GLN A 138 -19.64 2.38 -1.73
C GLN A 138 -18.53 1.86 -0.81
N THR A 139 -18.90 0.95 0.09
CA THR A 139 -18.03 0.31 1.08
C THR A 139 -17.99 -1.19 0.85
N PHE A 140 -16.95 -1.85 1.38
CA PHE A 140 -16.86 -3.30 1.38
C PHE A 140 -17.05 -3.88 2.77
N ASP A 141 -17.91 -4.90 2.86
CA ASP A 141 -18.00 -5.77 4.02
C ASP A 141 -17.27 -7.08 3.71
N ILE A 142 -16.28 -7.39 4.53
CA ILE A 142 -15.43 -8.57 4.40
C ILE A 142 -15.85 -9.51 5.51
N ALA A 143 -16.46 -10.64 5.17
CA ALA A 143 -16.88 -11.64 6.13
C ALA A 143 -15.94 -12.86 6.16
N MET A 144 -14.77 -12.74 5.54
CA MET A 144 -13.81 -13.84 5.41
C MET A 144 -13.10 -14.12 6.74
N PRO A 145 -13.21 -15.34 7.31
CA PRO A 145 -12.70 -15.62 8.65
C PRO A 145 -11.18 -15.55 8.77
N GLN A 146 -10.45 -15.91 7.71
CA GLN A 146 -8.98 -15.94 7.69
C GLN A 146 -8.40 -14.67 7.05
N TRP A 147 -9.18 -13.60 6.97
CA TRP A 147 -8.68 -12.35 6.41
C TRP A 147 -7.72 -11.70 7.40
N GLU A 148 -6.52 -11.38 6.91
CA GLU A 148 -5.50 -10.68 7.67
C GLU A 148 -5.11 -9.40 6.92
N TRP A 149 -4.82 -8.34 7.69
CA TRP A 149 -4.39 -7.08 7.12
C TRP A 149 -3.00 -7.21 6.49
N HIS A 150 -2.84 -6.69 5.26
CA HIS A 150 -1.56 -6.64 4.56
C HIS A 150 -1.17 -5.19 4.25
N TRP A 151 0.10 -4.82 4.45
CA TRP A 151 0.56 -3.43 4.29
C TRP A 151 0.38 -2.86 2.88
N LEU A 152 0.40 -3.71 1.86
CA LEU A 152 0.09 -3.31 0.47
C LEU A 152 -1.35 -2.79 0.29
N ASN A 153 -2.25 -3.04 1.24
CA ASN A 153 -3.61 -2.49 1.21
C ASN A 153 -3.60 -0.96 1.14
N LEU A 154 -2.56 -0.30 1.69
CA LEU A 154 -2.36 1.15 1.58
C LEU A 154 -2.23 1.65 0.13
N PHE A 155 -1.88 0.77 -0.81
CA PHE A 155 -1.66 1.11 -2.22
C PHE A 155 -2.70 0.48 -3.15
N ILE A 156 -3.20 -0.71 -2.79
CA ILE A 156 -4.11 -1.50 -3.62
C ILE A 156 -5.57 -1.13 -3.37
N SER A 157 -5.99 -1.07 -2.11
CA SER A 157 -7.35 -0.73 -1.75
C SER A 157 -7.59 0.76 -1.91
N ASN A 158 -8.75 1.13 -2.44
CA ASN A 158 -9.18 2.52 -2.57
C ASN A 158 -10.61 2.76 -2.08
N THR A 159 -11.15 1.79 -1.35
CA THR A 159 -12.55 1.78 -0.93
C THR A 159 -12.60 1.50 0.56
N PRO A 160 -13.37 2.26 1.36
CA PRO A 160 -13.53 1.96 2.78
C PRO A 160 -14.08 0.55 2.98
N TYR A 161 -13.64 -0.12 4.03
CA TYR A 161 -14.05 -1.49 4.30
C TYR A 161 -14.14 -1.77 5.80
N THR A 162 -14.98 -2.75 6.12
CA THR A 162 -15.14 -3.30 7.47
C THR A 162 -14.89 -4.81 7.41
N HIS A 163 -14.12 -5.34 8.34
CA HIS A 163 -14.02 -6.78 8.55
C HIS A 163 -15.06 -7.19 9.57
N LEU A 164 -15.98 -8.05 9.16
CA LEU A 164 -17.00 -8.64 10.02
C LEU A 164 -16.35 -9.83 10.73
N GLU A 165 -15.94 -9.61 11.98
CA GLU A 165 -15.56 -10.70 12.88
C GLU A 165 -16.82 -11.50 13.23
N ASN A 166 -16.82 -12.79 12.88
CA ASN A 166 -17.85 -13.76 13.27
C ASN A 166 -17.39 -14.56 14.48
#